data_AF-E0U414-F1
#
_entry.id   AF-E0U414-F1
#
_cell.length_a   1.000
_cell.length_b   1.000
_cell.length_c   1.000
_cell.angle_alpha   90.00
_cell.angle_beta   90.00
_cell.angle_gamma   90.00
#
_symmetry.space_group_name_H-M   'P 1'
#
loop_
_entity.id
_entity.type
_entity.pdbx_description
1 polymer ?
#
loop_
_entity_poly.entity_id
_entity_poly.type
_entity_poly.pdbx_seq_one_letter_code
_entity_poly.pdbx_strand_id
1 'polypeptide(L)'
;MIFHLFLSRQQEYEGFTQQEWLISMEQMMNECKQSHAVKTAEHGSVLICTNPSGQDIRFEIYHSMIRKRVDGKGHVPILDNITAMRADIENGVVLLKIKSENQKVYQTAFSVYSYLGGG
;
A
#
# COMPACT_ATOMS: atom_id res chain seq x y z
N MET A 1 -28.26 -11.32 0.92
CA MET A 1 -26.94 -11.48 1.57
C MET A 1 -26.04 -12.26 0.63
N ILE A 2 -25.19 -11.57 -0.14
CA ILE A 2 -24.28 -12.18 -1.13
C ILE A 2 -22.89 -12.15 -0.50
N PHE A 3 -22.57 -13.16 0.31
CA PHE A 3 -21.24 -13.35 0.92
C PHE A 3 -20.57 -14.67 0.47
N HIS A 4 -21.03 -15.28 -0.63
CA HIS A 4 -20.62 -16.62 -1.06
C HIS A 4 -20.06 -16.73 -2.49
N LEU A 5 -19.37 -15.71 -3.00
CA LEU A 5 -18.83 -15.76 -4.38
C LEU A 5 -17.30 -15.63 -4.52
N PHE A 6 -16.52 -15.74 -3.45
CA PHE A 6 -15.05 -15.59 -3.56
C PHE A 6 -14.22 -16.87 -3.35
N LEU A 7 -14.84 -18.03 -3.09
CA LEU A 7 -14.11 -19.28 -2.79
C LEU A 7 -14.08 -20.30 -3.93
N SER A 8 -14.11 -19.87 -5.20
CA SER A 8 -14.02 -20.83 -6.32
C SER A 8 -13.25 -20.26 -7.51
N ARG A 9 -11.94 -20.16 -7.33
CA ARG A 9 -10.93 -20.36 -8.38
C ARG A 9 -9.58 -20.63 -7.71
N GLN A 10 -9.34 -21.89 -7.33
CA GLN A 10 -7.98 -22.41 -7.26
C GLN A 10 -7.47 -22.54 -8.69
N GLN A 11 -7.13 -21.40 -9.28
CA GLN A 11 -6.17 -21.36 -10.36
C GLN A 11 -4.87 -20.99 -9.65
N GLU A 12 -3.85 -21.85 -9.72
CA GLU A 12 -2.50 -21.54 -9.25
C GLU A 12 -1.98 -20.34 -10.05
N TYR A 13 -2.36 -19.15 -9.61
CA TYR A 13 -1.70 -17.92 -9.99
C TYR A 13 -0.53 -17.79 -9.03
N GLU A 14 0.69 -17.95 -9.55
CA GLU A 14 1.93 -17.68 -8.81
C GLU A 14 2.10 -16.17 -8.55
N GLY A 15 1.15 -15.53 -7.87
CA GLY A 15 1.14 -14.08 -7.62
C GLY A 15 -0.27 -13.50 -7.53
N PHE A 16 -0.36 -12.19 -7.38
CA PHE A 16 -1.62 -11.46 -7.40
C PHE A 16 -2.08 -11.15 -8.84
N THR A 17 -3.40 -11.07 -9.00
CA THR A 17 -4.08 -10.67 -10.23
C THR A 17 -3.97 -9.16 -10.48
N GLN A 18 -4.24 -8.74 -11.72
CA GLN A 18 -4.30 -7.31 -12.06
C GLN A 18 -5.40 -6.58 -11.27
N GLN A 19 -6.50 -7.25 -10.94
CA GLN A 19 -7.58 -6.63 -10.18
C GLN A 19 -7.17 -6.38 -8.72
N GLU A 20 -6.52 -7.36 -8.08
CA GLU A 20 -5.96 -7.19 -6.74
C GLU A 20 -4.97 -6.02 -6.73
N TRP A 21 -4.03 -5.99 -7.69
CA TRP A 21 -3.11 -4.87 -7.85
C TRP A 21 -3.82 -3.51 -7.89
N LEU A 22 -4.82 -3.36 -8.76
CA LEU A 22 -5.54 -2.08 -8.92
C LEU A 22 -6.25 -1.66 -7.63
N ILE A 23 -6.95 -2.59 -6.98
CA ILE A 23 -7.67 -2.33 -5.72
C ILE A 23 -6.68 -1.93 -4.61
N SER A 24 -5.57 -2.66 -4.47
CA SER A 24 -4.55 -2.37 -3.46
C SER A 24 -3.93 -0.98 -3.66
N MET A 25 -3.58 -0.65 -4.92
CA MET A 25 -2.99 0.65 -5.24
C MET A 25 -3.99 1.79 -5.02
N GLU A 26 -5.26 1.59 -5.37
CA GLU A 26 -6.33 2.56 -5.10
C GLU A 26 -6.50 2.82 -3.60
N GLN A 27 -6.52 1.76 -2.78
CA GLN A 27 -6.61 1.90 -1.33
C GLN A 27 -5.42 2.68 -0.76
N MET A 28 -4.19 2.34 -1.15
CA MET A 28 -2.99 3.06 -0.71
C MET A 28 -3.01 4.53 -1.15
N MET A 29 -3.35 4.78 -2.41
CA MET A 29 -3.44 6.12 -2.96
C MET A 29 -4.48 6.97 -2.20
N ASN A 30 -5.65 6.40 -1.89
CA ASN A 30 -6.72 7.14 -1.22
C ASN A 30 -6.32 7.58 0.18
N GLU A 31 -5.70 6.69 0.97
CA GLU A 31 -5.21 7.04 2.31
C GLU A 31 -4.17 8.16 2.25
N CYS A 32 -3.23 8.08 1.30
CA CYS A 32 -2.16 9.07 1.19
C CYS A 32 -2.62 10.41 0.59
N LYS A 33 -3.64 10.40 -0.28
CA LYS A 33 -4.27 11.64 -0.78
C LYS A 33 -5.11 12.36 0.27
N GLN A 34 -5.70 11.62 1.21
CA GLN A 34 -6.49 12.18 2.32
C GLN A 34 -5.61 12.61 3.50
N SER A 35 -4.32 12.26 3.47
CA SER A 35 -3.36 12.58 4.52
C SER A 35 -2.77 13.98 4.35
N HIS A 36 -2.46 14.64 5.46
CA HIS A 36 -1.75 15.93 5.44
C HIS A 36 -0.23 15.77 5.40
N ALA A 37 0.27 14.57 5.73
CA ALA A 37 1.68 14.23 5.60
C ALA A 37 1.83 12.81 5.08
N VAL A 38 2.80 12.62 4.18
CA VAL A 38 3.18 11.32 3.64
C VAL A 38 4.69 11.21 3.76
N LYS A 39 5.17 10.14 4.38
CA LYS A 39 6.60 9.90 4.65
C LYS A 39 6.91 8.43 4.46
N THR A 40 8.19 8.11 4.30
CA THR A 40 8.68 6.73 4.29
C THR A 40 9.53 6.45 5.52
N ALA A 41 9.62 5.18 5.91
CA ALA A 41 10.49 4.72 6.99
C ALA A 41 11.19 3.42 6.58
N GLU A 42 12.13 2.97 7.41
CA GLU A 42 12.83 1.68 7.24
C GLU A 42 13.45 1.53 5.84
N HIS A 43 14.15 2.56 5.38
CA HIS A 43 14.76 2.61 4.04
C HIS A 43 13.75 2.40 2.88
N GLY A 44 12.51 2.83 3.09
CA GLY A 44 11.44 2.78 2.10
C GLY A 44 10.56 1.54 2.17
N SER A 45 10.82 0.58 3.06
CA SER A 45 9.95 -0.60 3.21
C SER A 45 8.62 -0.30 3.91
N VAL A 46 8.46 0.91 4.46
CA VAL A 46 7.23 1.37 5.09
C VAL A 46 6.80 2.70 4.50
N LEU A 47 5.55 2.77 4.03
CA LEU A 47 4.87 4.00 3.65
C LEU A 47 3.94 4.42 4.79
N ILE A 48 4.06 5.68 5.23
CA ILE A 48 3.28 6.22 6.34
C ILE A 48 2.50 7.43 5.86
N CYS A 49 1.18 7.39 6.05
CA CYS A 49 0.24 8.44 5.65
C CYS A 49 -0.47 8.93 6.93
N THR A 50 -0.20 10.17 7.35
CA THR A 50 -0.76 10.76 8.57
C THR A 50 -2.06 11.48 8.23
N ASN A 51 -3.17 10.95 8.73
CA ASN A 51 -4.51 11.46 8.44
C ASN A 51 -4.79 12.79 9.18
N PRO A 52 -5.85 13.55 8.84
CA PRO A 52 -6.19 14.82 9.50
C PRO A 52 -6.44 14.72 11.01
N SER A 53 -6.74 13.52 11.51
CA SER A 53 -6.90 13.25 12.94
C SER A 53 -5.56 13.00 13.67
N GLY A 54 -4.44 13.08 12.96
CA GLY A 54 -3.09 12.84 13.48
C GLY A 54 -2.71 11.37 13.62
N GLN A 55 -3.49 10.45 13.04
CA GLN A 55 -3.21 9.01 13.12
C GLN A 55 -2.27 8.59 12.00
N ASP A 56 -1.32 7.72 12.33
CA ASP A 56 -0.36 7.18 11.37
C ASP A 56 -0.92 5.89 10.74
N ILE A 57 -1.28 5.98 9.47
CA ILE A 57 -1.67 4.83 8.63
C ILE A 57 -0.39 4.28 7.99
N ARG A 58 -0.02 3.06 8.35
CA ARG A 58 1.21 2.40 7.90
C ARG A 58 0.88 1.29 6.92
N PHE A 59 1.55 1.30 5.77
CA PHE A 59 1.65 0.17 4.86
C PHE A 59 3.04 -0.42 4.98
N GLU A 60 3.11 -1.68 5.40
CA GLU A 60 4.36 -2.38 5.66
C GLU A 60 4.26 -3.84 5.24
N ILE A 61 5.40 -4.44 4.92
CA ILE A 61 5.46 -5.87 4.62
C ILE A 61 5.26 -6.66 5.92
N TYR A 62 4.47 -7.72 5.83
CA TYR A 62 4.32 -8.72 6.86
C TYR A 62 4.26 -10.09 6.20
N HIS A 63 5.24 -10.95 6.44
CA HIS A 63 5.37 -12.20 5.68
C HIS A 63 5.33 -11.93 4.17
N SER A 64 4.42 -12.55 3.43
CA SER A 64 4.25 -12.37 1.99
C SER A 64 3.12 -11.41 1.59
N MET A 65 2.77 -10.46 2.46
CA MET A 65 1.73 -9.46 2.19
C MET A 65 2.16 -8.04 2.55
N ILE A 66 1.50 -7.06 1.94
CA ILE A 66 1.42 -5.70 2.45
C ILE A 66 0.22 -5.64 3.38
N ARG A 67 0.41 -5.16 4.61
CA ARG A 67 -0.69 -4.88 5.54
C ARG A 67 -0.81 -3.39 5.82
N LYS A 68 -2.05 -2.97 6.08
CA LYS A 68 -2.39 -1.65 6.63
C LYS A 68 -2.57 -1.75 8.14
N ARG A 69 -1.99 -0.80 8.87
CA ARG A 69 -2.19 -0.58 10.31
C ARG A 69 -2.49 0.89 10.57
N VAL A 70 -3.27 1.16 11.61
CA VAL A 70 -3.56 2.53 12.07
C VAL A 70 -3.07 2.65 13.51
N ASP A 71 -2.14 3.57 13.76
CA ASP A 71 -1.47 3.75 15.06
C ASP A 71 -0.89 2.44 15.63
N GLY A 72 -0.32 1.61 14.74
CA GLY A 72 0.21 0.30 15.10
C GLY A 72 -0.86 -0.72 15.51
N LYS A 73 -2.15 -0.42 15.36
CA LYS A 73 -3.25 -1.36 15.60
C LYS A 73 -3.83 -1.86 14.29
N GLY A 74 -4.51 -2.99 14.36
CA GLY A 74 -5.12 -3.67 13.20
C GLY A 74 -4.14 -4.54 12.42
N HIS A 75 -4.72 -5.29 11.49
CA HIS A 75 -4.02 -6.20 10.60
C HIS A 75 -4.82 -6.39 9.31
N VAL A 76 -5.02 -5.30 8.55
CA VAL A 76 -5.81 -5.36 7.32
C VAL A 76 -4.87 -5.73 6.16
N PRO A 77 -4.97 -6.93 5.58
CA PRO A 77 -4.18 -7.27 4.40
C PRO A 77 -4.63 -6.40 3.22
N ILE A 78 -3.67 -5.89 2.46
CA ILE A 78 -3.90 -5.01 1.30
C ILE A 78 -3.53 -5.70 0.00
N LEU A 79 -2.42 -6.44 -0.02
CA LEU A 79 -1.95 -7.17 -1.20
C LEU A 79 -1.14 -8.39 -0.75
N ASP A 80 -1.54 -9.57 -1.18
CA ASP A 80 -0.85 -10.84 -0.87
C ASP A 80 0.12 -11.25 -2.00
N ASN A 81 0.88 -12.33 -1.77
CA ASN A 81 1.82 -12.94 -2.71
C ASN A 81 2.95 -11.98 -3.16
N ILE A 82 3.51 -11.24 -2.20
CA ILE A 82 4.66 -10.35 -2.39
C ILE A 82 5.90 -10.80 -1.61
N THR A 83 7.08 -10.34 -2.05
CA THR A 83 8.37 -10.57 -1.38
C THR A 83 9.07 -9.27 -0.98
N ALA A 84 8.75 -8.16 -1.65
CA ALA A 84 9.33 -6.87 -1.35
C ALA A 84 8.39 -5.72 -1.71
N MET A 85 8.50 -4.63 -0.97
CA MET A 85 7.90 -3.32 -1.25
C MET A 85 8.95 -2.26 -0.96
N ARG A 86 9.01 -1.25 -1.83
CA ARG A 86 9.78 -0.04 -1.61
C ARG A 86 8.94 1.17 -2.04
N ALA A 87 8.88 2.15 -1.16
CA ALA A 87 8.31 3.45 -1.38
C ALA A 87 9.44 4.49 -1.36
N ASP A 88 9.46 5.36 -2.35
CA ASP A 88 10.27 6.57 -2.39
C ASP A 88 9.32 7.77 -2.61
N ILE A 89 9.71 8.96 -2.15
CA ILE A 89 8.91 10.19 -2.32
C ILE A 89 9.79 11.25 -2.95
N GLU A 90 9.39 11.73 -4.12
CA GLU A 90 10.12 12.75 -4.88
C GLU A 90 9.13 13.79 -5.40
N ASN A 91 9.38 15.07 -5.11
CA ASN A 91 8.57 16.20 -5.63
C ASN A 91 7.04 16.03 -5.45
N GLY A 92 6.61 15.51 -4.30
CA GLY A 92 5.18 15.28 -4.02
C GLY A 92 4.58 14.08 -4.77
N VAL A 93 5.41 13.19 -5.30
CA VAL A 93 4.99 11.93 -5.94
C VAL A 93 5.50 10.76 -5.10
N VAL A 94 4.61 9.85 -4.75
CA VAL A 94 4.96 8.55 -4.18
C VAL A 94 5.28 7.61 -5.34
N LEU A 95 6.47 7.01 -5.30
CA LEU A 95 6.91 5.96 -6.21
C LEU A 95 6.88 4.63 -5.46
N LEU A 96 6.02 3.72 -5.87
CA LEU A 96 5.92 2.38 -5.27
C LEU A 96 6.47 1.33 -6.21
N LYS A 97 7.33 0.47 -5.67
CA LYS A 97 7.87 -0.71 -6.33
C LYS A 97 7.58 -1.94 -5.48
N ILE A 98 6.86 -2.90 -6.05
CA ILE A 98 6.46 -4.14 -5.37
C ILE A 98 6.98 -5.32 -6.18
N LYS A 99 7.54 -6.31 -5.49
CA LYS A 99 8.00 -7.56 -6.09
C LYS A 99 7.08 -8.68 -5.63
N SER A 100 6.46 -9.40 -6.56
CA SER A 100 5.65 -10.58 -6.26
C SER A 100 6.51 -11.80 -5.92
N GLU A 101 5.90 -12.88 -5.43
CA GLU A 101 6.58 -14.15 -5.15
C GLU A 101 7.25 -14.76 -6.41
N ASN A 102 6.60 -14.67 -7.57
CA ASN A 102 7.19 -15.05 -8.87
C ASN A 102 8.27 -14.09 -9.40
N GLN A 103 8.82 -13.21 -8.56
CA GLN A 103 9.89 -12.26 -8.87
C GLN A 103 9.53 -11.15 -9.87
N LYS A 104 8.29 -11.07 -10.34
CA LYS A 104 7.84 -9.96 -11.19
C LYS A 104 7.79 -8.66 -10.39
N VAL A 105 8.26 -7.58 -11.02
CA VAL A 105 8.28 -6.25 -10.42
C VAL A 105 7.14 -5.41 -10.99
N TYR A 106 6.35 -4.85 -10.09
CA TYR A 106 5.25 -3.93 -10.37
C TYR A 106 5.62 -2.55 -9.85
N GLN A 107 5.26 -1.53 -10.62
CA GLN A 107 5.54 -0.14 -10.29
C GLN A 107 4.29 0.70 -10.50
N THR A 108 4.09 1.66 -9.60
CA THR A 108 3.10 2.72 -9.77
C THR A 108 3.62 4.02 -9.18
N ALA A 109 3.03 5.11 -9.62
CA ALA A 109 3.30 6.44 -9.10
C ALA A 109 1.98 7.18 -8.91
N PHE A 110 1.86 7.92 -7.81
CA PHE A 110 0.73 8.82 -7.61
C PHE A 110 1.16 10.07 -6.83
N SER A 111 0.53 11.19 -7.16
CA SER A 111 0.74 12.45 -6.46
C SER A 111 0.10 12.43 -5.08
N VAL A 112 0.79 13.01 -4.12
CA VAL A 112 0.33 13.28 -2.76
C VAL A 112 0.48 14.76 -2.48
N TYR A 113 -0.49 15.34 -1.77
CA TYR A 113 -0.39 16.72 -1.35
C TYR A 113 0.64 16.82 -0.22
N SER A 114 1.75 17.50 -0.48
CA SER A 114 2.59 18.00 0.60
C SER A 114 1.81 19.16 1.21
N TYR A 115 1.40 19.06 2.47
CA TYR A 115 0.92 20.23 3.18
C TYR A 115 2.08 21.22 3.25
N LEU A 116 2.02 22.25 2.40
CA LEU A 116 2.83 23.45 2.53
C LEU A 116 2.40 24.08 3.84
N GLY A 117 3.10 23.77 4.93
CA GLY A 117 2.97 24.51 6.18
C GLY A 117 3.11 25.99 5.85
N GLY A 118 2.04 26.75 6.06
CA GLY A 118 2.11 28.20 6.05
C GLY A 118 3.19 28.65 7.02
N GLY A 119 3.97 29.64 6.59
CA GLY A 119 5.08 30.20 7.36
C GLY A 119 4.68 30.92 8.64
#